data_AF-A0A6F9B9J4-F1
#
_entry.id   AF-A0A6F9B9J4-F1
#
_cell.length_a   1.000
_cell.length_b   1.000
_cell.length_c   1.000
_cell.angle_alpha   90.00
_cell.angle_beta   90.00
_cell.angle_gamma   90.00
#
_symmetry.space_group_name_H-M   'P 1'
#
loop_
_entity.id
_entity.type
_entity.pdbx_description
1 polymer ?
#
loop_
_entity_poly.entity_id
_entity_poly.type
_entity_poly.pdbx_seq_one_letter_code
_entity_poly.pdbx_strand_id
1 'polypeptide(L)'
;MPIKVGEKLPAVEVHENEPGNKVSMDQLFKGKKGVLFAVPGAFTPGCSKTHLPGFVEQAAELKSKGVQEVACVSINDAFVMAAWGKEHGAEGKTVWLFSLDRCECWLILLENSLRSYVFKALIFI
;
A
#
# COMPACT_ATOMS: atom_id res chain seq x y z
N MET A 1 5.20 -14.01 -10.66
CA MET A 1 5.67 -13.17 -11.78
C MET A 1 5.57 -11.73 -11.32
N PRO A 2 6.68 -10.98 -11.33
CA PRO A 2 6.69 -9.58 -10.90
C PRO A 2 5.96 -8.69 -11.91
N ILE A 3 5.20 -7.70 -11.41
CA ILE A 3 4.53 -6.69 -12.24
C ILE A 3 5.59 -5.80 -12.91
N LYS A 4 5.44 -5.56 -14.21
CA LYS A 4 6.28 -4.61 -14.97
C LYS A 4 5.62 -3.24 -15.07
N VAL A 5 6.45 -2.22 -15.29
CA VAL A 5 5.96 -0.86 -15.58
C VAL A 5 5.07 -0.91 -16.83
N GLY A 6 3.85 -0.38 -16.72
CA GLY A 6 2.85 -0.38 -17.79
C GLY A 6 1.93 -1.61 -17.80
N GLU A 7 2.17 -2.62 -16.97
CA GLU A 7 1.22 -3.72 -16.77
C GLU A 7 0.09 -3.31 -15.81
N LYS A 8 -1.09 -3.89 -16.04
CA LYS A 8 -2.24 -3.65 -15.16
C LYS A 8 -2.03 -4.34 -13.81
N LEU A 9 -2.51 -3.69 -12.75
CA LEU A 9 -2.60 -4.32 -11.43
C LEU A 9 -3.51 -5.55 -11.48
N PRO A 10 -3.13 -6.66 -10.82
CA PRO A 10 -3.98 -7.83 -10.71
C PRO A 10 -5.22 -7.53 -9.86
N ALA A 11 -6.33 -8.21 -10.16
CA ALA A 11 -7.57 -8.15 -9.37
C ALA A 11 -7.40 -8.95 -8.07
N VAL A 12 -6.77 -8.31 -7.09
CA VAL A 12 -6.49 -8.86 -5.77
C VAL A 12 -7.45 -8.27 -4.77
N GLU A 13 -8.11 -9.13 -4.00
CA GLU A 13 -8.91 -8.69 -2.87
C GLU A 13 -8.02 -8.32 -1.69
N VAL A 14 -8.22 -7.12 -1.18
CA VAL A 14 -7.57 -6.56 0.01
C VAL A 14 -8.63 -6.09 1.00
N HIS A 15 -8.30 -6.09 2.30
CA HIS A 15 -9.23 -5.70 3.35
C HIS A 15 -8.86 -4.34 3.93
N GLU A 16 -9.82 -3.44 4.03
CA GLU A 16 -9.61 -2.06 4.45
C GLU A 16 -10.25 -1.77 5.81
N ASN A 17 -9.44 -1.40 6.82
CA ASN A 17 -9.80 -1.11 8.21
C ASN A 17 -10.47 -2.26 8.99
N GLU A 18 -11.35 -3.02 8.35
CA GLU A 18 -12.10 -4.13 8.92
C GLU A 18 -12.03 -5.35 8.00
N PRO A 19 -12.00 -6.59 8.55
CA PRO A 19 -11.98 -7.81 7.74
C PRO A 19 -13.22 -7.98 6.84
N GLY A 20 -14.33 -7.31 7.13
CA GLY A 20 -15.54 -7.37 6.30
C GLY A 20 -15.47 -6.51 5.03
N ASN A 21 -14.61 -5.49 5.02
CA ASN A 21 -14.56 -4.51 3.94
C ASN A 21 -13.55 -4.91 2.86
N LYS A 22 -14.00 -5.71 1.89
CA LYS A 22 -13.19 -6.18 0.77
C LYS A 22 -13.16 -5.16 -0.36
N VAL A 23 -11.97 -4.85 -0.81
CA VAL A 23 -11.70 -3.94 -1.94
C VAL A 23 -10.84 -4.68 -2.96
N SER A 24 -11.17 -4.56 -4.24
CA SER A 24 -10.33 -5.12 -5.30
C SER A 24 -9.29 -4.10 -5.76
N MET A 25 -8.01 -4.50 -5.79
CA MET A 25 -6.88 -3.59 -6.02
C MET A 25 -6.92 -2.94 -7.41
N ASP A 26 -7.35 -3.68 -8.43
CA ASP A 26 -7.55 -3.16 -9.78
C ASP A 26 -8.62 -2.07 -9.82
N GLN A 27 -9.70 -2.21 -9.02
CA GLN A 27 -10.77 -1.23 -8.94
C GLN A 27 -10.34 0.03 -8.19
N LEU A 28 -9.50 -0.10 -7.15
CA LEU A 28 -9.00 1.05 -6.39
C LEU A 28 -8.25 2.05 -7.29
N PHE A 29 -7.43 1.54 -8.21
CA PHE A 29 -6.61 2.34 -9.11
C PHE A 29 -7.20 2.51 -10.51
N LYS A 30 -8.42 2.02 -10.78
CA LYS A 30 -9.02 2.07 -12.10
C LYS A 30 -9.28 3.52 -12.53
N GLY A 31 -8.58 3.97 -13.56
CA GLY A 31 -8.71 5.33 -14.09
C GLY A 31 -8.19 6.42 -13.15
N LYS A 32 -7.45 6.04 -12.10
CA LYS A 32 -6.86 6.95 -11.13
C LYS A 32 -5.36 6.77 -11.11
N LYS A 33 -4.63 7.88 -11.09
CA LYS A 33 -3.19 7.86 -10.83
C LYS A 33 -2.97 7.62 -9.35
N GLY A 34 -2.18 6.60 -9.02
CA GLY A 34 -2.04 6.16 -7.65
C GLY A 34 -0.65 5.66 -7.30
N VAL A 35 -0.34 5.71 -6.01
CA VAL A 35 0.91 5.20 -5.44
C VAL A 35 0.57 3.99 -4.58
N LEU A 36 1.15 2.84 -4.92
CA LEU A 36 1.04 1.64 -4.11
C LEU A 36 2.42 1.31 -3.53
N PHE A 37 2.46 1.13 -2.22
CA PHE A 37 3.65 0.62 -1.53
C PHE A 37 3.26 -0.51 -0.57
N ALA A 38 4.20 -1.41 -0.35
CA ALA A 38 4.01 -2.54 0.55
C ALA A 38 5.06 -2.52 1.66
N VAL A 39 4.65 -2.92 2.85
CA VAL A 39 5.52 -3.12 4.01
C VAL A 39 5.44 -4.57 4.45
N PRO A 40 6.54 -5.17 4.94
CA PRO A 40 6.53 -6.53 5.45
C PRO A 40 5.71 -6.68 6.74
N GLY A 41 5.55 -5.62 7.52
CA GLY A 41 4.78 -5.66 8.75
C GLY A 41 4.58 -4.29 9.39
N ALA A 42 3.36 -4.05 9.88
CA ALA A 42 3.02 -2.96 10.79
C ALA A 42 3.87 -3.05 12.07
N PHE A 43 4.14 -1.90 12.70
CA PHE A 43 4.95 -1.79 13.94
C PHE A 43 6.42 -2.22 13.84
N THR A 44 6.92 -2.58 12.66
CA THR A 44 8.34 -2.93 12.49
C THR A 44 9.21 -1.66 12.40
N PRO A 45 10.46 -1.66 12.91
CA PRO A 45 11.24 -0.42 13.09
C PRO A 45 11.44 0.41 11.81
N GLY A 46 11.68 -0.23 10.67
CA GLY A 46 11.81 0.47 9.39
C GLY A 46 10.46 1.03 8.92
N CYS A 47 9.42 0.20 8.93
CA CYS A 47 8.12 0.57 8.39
C CYS A 47 7.45 1.72 9.16
N SER A 48 7.53 1.70 10.49
CA SER A 48 6.95 2.72 11.36
C SER A 48 7.76 4.00 11.46
N LYS A 49 9.08 3.96 11.21
CA LYS A 49 9.92 5.17 11.34
C LYS A 49 10.04 5.96 10.05
N THR A 50 10.08 5.30 8.89
CA THR A 50 10.42 5.97 7.63
C THR A 50 9.38 5.80 6.54
N HIS A 51 8.78 4.62 6.40
CA HIS A 51 7.91 4.33 5.26
C HIS A 51 6.55 5.02 5.38
N LEU A 52 5.74 4.59 6.33
CA LEU A 52 4.39 5.13 6.48
C LEU A 52 4.39 6.64 6.79
N PRO A 53 5.23 7.15 7.72
CA PRO A 53 5.27 8.59 8.01
C PRO A 53 5.65 9.43 6.78
N GLY A 54 6.62 8.98 5.96
CA GLY A 54 7.05 9.70 4.77
C GLY A 54 5.94 9.90 3.75
N PHE A 55 5.12 8.86 3.48
CA PHE A 55 3.96 8.99 2.59
C PHE A 55 2.84 9.83 3.20
N VAL A 56 2.67 9.76 4.52
CA VAL A 56 1.68 10.56 5.24
C VAL A 56 2.02 12.06 5.18
N GLU A 57 3.29 12.42 5.31
CA GLU A 57 3.78 13.81 5.18
C GLU A 57 3.70 14.31 3.73
N GLN A 58 4.08 13.46 2.77
CA GLN A 58 4.07 13.81 1.33
C GLN A 58 2.68 13.71 0.70
N ALA A 59 1.65 13.25 1.41
CA ALA A 59 0.32 13.01 0.86
C ALA A 59 -0.27 14.25 0.15
N ALA A 60 -0.07 15.44 0.71
CA ALA A 60 -0.54 16.69 0.10
C ALA A 60 0.20 17.03 -1.21
N GLU A 61 1.51 16.79 -1.26
CA GLU A 61 2.32 17.00 -2.46
C GLU A 61 2.01 15.97 -3.55
N LEU A 62 1.77 14.72 -3.18
CA LEU A 62 1.34 13.68 -4.11
C LEU A 62 0.00 14.06 -4.75
N LYS A 63 -0.96 14.55 -3.95
CA LYS A 63 -2.22 15.08 -4.47
C LYS A 63 -2.03 16.24 -5.44
N SER A 64 -1.15 17.20 -5.14
CA SER A 64 -0.91 18.33 -6.04
C SER A 64 -0.28 17.90 -7.36
N LYS A 65 0.46 16.78 -7.38
CA LYS A 65 1.00 16.13 -8.59
C LYS A 65 -0.01 15.24 -9.33
N GLY A 66 -1.28 15.27 -8.92
CA GLY A 66 -2.38 14.52 -9.53
C GLY A 66 -2.49 13.06 -9.08
N VAL A 67 -1.80 12.66 -8.01
CA VAL A 67 -2.00 11.34 -7.39
C VAL A 67 -3.30 11.39 -6.58
N GLN A 68 -4.27 10.58 -6.97
CA GLN A 68 -5.58 10.52 -6.33
C GLN A 68 -5.59 9.58 -5.14
N GLU A 69 -4.85 8.46 -5.24
CA GLU A 69 -4.85 7.40 -4.23
C GLU A 69 -3.42 7.04 -3.82
N VAL A 70 -3.19 6.90 -2.51
CA VAL A 70 -1.96 6.30 -1.97
C VAL A 70 -2.40 5.07 -1.16
N ALA A 71 -1.83 3.91 -1.42
CA ALA A 71 -2.19 2.67 -0.74
C ALA A 71 -0.96 2.01 -0.14
N CYS A 72 -1.09 1.59 1.11
CA CYS A 72 -0.13 0.81 1.86
C CYS A 72 -0.71 -0.59 2.09
N VAL A 73 0.03 -1.61 1.70
CA VAL A 73 -0.39 -3.01 1.85
C VAL A 73 0.57 -3.76 2.77
N SER A 74 0.03 -4.58 3.66
CA SER A 74 0.79 -5.49 4.54
C SER A 74 0.10 -6.85 4.67
N ILE A 75 0.83 -7.83 5.20
CA ILE A 75 0.32 -9.17 5.54
C ILE A 75 -0.36 -9.23 6.93
N ASN A 76 -0.40 -8.10 7.65
CA ASN A 76 -1.11 -8.02 8.92
C ASN A 76 -2.62 -7.94 8.70
N ASP A 77 -3.39 -8.42 9.67
CA ASP A 77 -4.84 -8.30 9.66
C ASP A 77 -5.32 -6.83 9.69
N ALA A 78 -6.57 -6.63 9.28
CA ALA A 78 -7.15 -5.30 9.12
C ALA A 78 -7.20 -4.49 10.42
N PHE A 79 -7.37 -5.14 11.58
CA PHE A 79 -7.40 -4.45 12.87
C PHE A 79 -6.02 -3.92 13.26
N VAL A 80 -4.98 -4.72 13.05
CA VAL A 80 -3.58 -4.29 13.26
C VAL A 80 -3.23 -3.14 12.31
N MET A 81 -3.64 -3.24 11.04
CA MET A 81 -3.42 -2.17 10.07
C MET A 81 -4.14 -0.87 10.44
N ALA A 82 -5.38 -0.95 10.92
CA ALA A 82 -6.14 0.20 11.41
C ALA A 82 -5.46 0.87 12.62
N ALA A 83 -5.07 0.07 13.62
CA ALA A 83 -4.38 0.58 14.80
C ALA A 83 -3.05 1.26 14.46
N TRP A 84 -2.28 0.67 13.55
CA TRP A 84 -1.01 1.22 13.07
C TRP A 84 -1.21 2.54 12.30
N GLY A 85 -2.24 2.59 11.45
CA GLY A 85 -2.63 3.80 10.74
C GLY A 85 -2.99 4.95 11.67
N LYS A 86 -3.72 4.64 12.74
CA LYS A 86 -4.08 5.60 13.78
C LYS A 86 -2.87 6.18 14.50
N GLU A 87 -1.91 5.34 14.89
CA GLU A 87 -0.68 5.79 15.56
C GLU A 87 0.13 6.78 14.71
N HIS A 88 0.16 6.56 13.39
CA HIS A 88 0.90 7.40 12.45
C HIS A 88 0.07 8.50 11.78
N GLY A 89 -1.19 8.70 12.22
CA GLY A 89 -2.07 9.73 11.67
C GLY A 89 -2.32 9.58 10.18
N ALA A 90 -2.43 8.34 9.70
CA ALA A 90 -2.81 7.99 8.33
C ALA A 90 -4.33 8.02 8.13
N GLU A 91 -5.12 7.95 9.22
CA GLU A 91 -6.59 8.03 9.18
C GLU A 91 -7.06 9.32 8.48
N GLY A 92 -7.98 9.18 7.51
CA GLY A 92 -8.57 10.29 6.76
C GLY A 92 -7.63 10.99 5.75
N LYS A 93 -6.36 10.58 5.66
CA LYS A 93 -5.46 10.98 4.57
C LYS A 93 -5.64 9.99 3.42
N THR A 94 -5.22 10.36 2.22
CA THR A 94 -5.29 9.50 1.00
C THR A 94 -4.44 8.24 1.08
N VAL A 95 -4.07 7.78 2.27
CA VAL A 95 -3.25 6.60 2.52
C VAL A 95 -4.18 5.50 3.03
N TRP A 96 -4.56 4.59 2.15
CA TRP A 96 -5.36 3.41 2.46
C TRP A 96 -4.47 2.32 3.05
N LEU A 97 -4.93 1.63 4.09
CA LEU A 97 -4.18 0.56 4.75
C LEU A 97 -4.90 -0.76 4.55
N PHE A 98 -4.21 -1.68 3.90
CA PHE A 98 -4.80 -2.92 3.41
C PHE A 98 -4.14 -4.15 4.01
N SER A 99 -4.97 -5.06 4.51
CA SER A 99 -4.60 -6.41 4.93
C SER A 99 -4.68 -7.37 3.74
N LEU A 100 -3.62 -8.17 3.55
CA LEU A 100 -3.56 -9.27 2.61
C LEU A 100 -3.84 -10.60 3.30
N ASP A 101 -4.98 -11.21 3.01
CA ASP A 101 -5.29 -12.57 3.48
C ASP A 101 -4.54 -13.66 2.68
N ARG A 102 -3.95 -13.31 1.52
CA ARG A 102 -3.19 -14.24 0.66
C ARG A 102 -1.76 -13.76 0.43
N CYS A 103 -0.80 -14.61 0.80
CA CYS A 103 0.64 -14.45 0.56
C CYS A 103 1.02 -14.27 -0.93
N GLU A 104 0.14 -14.61 -1.87
CA GLU A 104 0.42 -14.55 -3.32
C GLU A 104 0.73 -13.13 -3.80
N CYS A 105 0.13 -12.11 -3.17
CA CYS A 105 0.33 -10.71 -3.58
C CYS A 105 1.59 -10.08 -2.96
N TRP A 106 2.01 -10.62 -1.82
CA TRP A 106 3.29 -10.29 -1.20
C TRP A 106 4.44 -10.69 -2.14
N LEU A 107 4.36 -11.88 -2.77
CA LEU A 107 5.33 -12.33 -3.77
C LEU A 107 5.33 -11.44 -5.04
N ILE A 108 4.15 -11.02 -5.51
CA ILE A 108 4.02 -10.17 -6.70
C ILE A 108 4.70 -8.80 -6.50
N LEU A 109 4.63 -8.23 -5.29
CA LEU A 109 5.23 -6.94 -4.96
C LEU A 109 6.71 -7.04 -4.55
N LEU A 110 7.16 -8.17 -3.98
CA LEU A 110 8.51 -8.30 -3.38
C LEU A 110 9.52 -9.14 -4.17
N GLU A 111 9.13 -9.93 -5.19
CA GLU A 111 10.10 -10.68 -6.00
C GLU A 111 11.11 -9.76 -6.73
N ASN A 112 10.81 -8.47 -6.89
CA ASN A 112 11.76 -7.47 -7.39
C ASN A 112 12.54 -6.71 -6.28
N SER A 113 12.16 -6.86 -5.01
CA SER A 113 12.79 -6.18 -3.86
C SER A 113 13.83 -7.04 -3.14
N LEU A 114 13.87 -8.36 -3.35
CA LEU A 114 14.87 -9.23 -2.71
C LEU A 114 16.27 -9.13 -3.33
N ARG A 115 16.43 -8.44 -4.48
CA ARG A 115 17.73 -8.22 -5.13
C ARG A 115 18.41 -6.90 -4.79
N SER A 116 17.72 -6.00 -4.10
CA SER A 116 18.26 -4.74 -3.59
C SER A 116 17.29 -4.26 -2.53
N TYR A 117 17.78 -3.92 -1.33
CA TYR A 117 17.03 -3.30 -0.22
C TYR A 117 16.42 -1.94 -0.62
N VAL A 118 15.54 -1.95 -1.63
CA VAL A 118 14.94 -0.80 -2.29
C VAL A 118 13.46 -1.13 -2.38
N PHE A 119 12.74 -0.68 -1.36
CA PHE A 119 11.30 -0.68 -1.30
C PHE A 119 10.79 0.23 -2.43
N LYS A 120 10.42 -0.36 -3.57
CA LYS A 120 9.87 0.38 -4.70
C LYS A 120 8.42 0.75 -4.40
N ALA A 121 8.16 2.04 -4.24
CA ALA A 121 6.85 2.58 -4.54
C ALA A 121 6.60 2.41 -6.05
N LEU A 122 5.55 1.67 -6.40
CA LEU A 122 5.10 1.59 -7.78
C LEU A 122 4.14 2.76 -8.00
N ILE A 123 4.58 3.72 -8.81
CA ILE A 123 3.74 4.82 -9.28
C ILE A 123 3.01 4.29 -10.52
N PHE A 124 1.69 4.11 -10.39
CA PHE A 124 0.83 3.72 -11.50
C PHE A 124 0.35 5.01 -12.19
N ILE A 125 0.61 5.10 -13.50
CA ILE A 125 0.26 6.23 -14.38
C ILE A 125 -0.98 5.85 -15.18
#